data_AF-A0A7V2UK71-F1
#
_entry.id   AF-A0A7V2UK71-F1
#
_cell.length_a   1.000
_cell.length_b   1.000
_cell.length_c   1.000
_cell.angle_alpha   90.00
_cell.angle_beta   90.00
_cell.angle_gamma   90.00
#
_symmetry.space_group_name_H-M   'P 1'
#
loop_
_entity.id
_entity.type
_entity.pdbx_description
1 polymer ?
#
loop_
_entity_poly.entity_id
_entity_poly.type
_entity_poly.pdbx_seq_one_letter_code
_entity_poly.pdbx_strand_id
1 'polypeptide(L)'
;MAGERCALALVGQRQIRGIHIFHPRHQEEWMTDTKHQRLAARLHTALPGLDDGAILRCFDLTLWFGSRYASAYELPGPIYLVLDNSLIQAFKHRQTNAKRAVDALAFKTFCTFVRDWSDRESHLALSPMAIFEHAGRRPPASVAEVEHTLAELQQLLDSTGLRIASLGFETPAHLFERLQAIVADEVFLTRFVDEIDKADWRIDLRAPMGVKIPMSEAWRALPEQLPLRYFDPWYVRFVLSARIEQHIIEQCQGHGPTPIGSGRLSETLADLNTFGRNGLLKGLGDIDLLQICDISRQYQQKLGYVLAGQTLDRDLAETLSQRHAYHVHAGVEGGDPQREERIKEMVGLMFSKPFADEEARGRRIREQLADFAGQLAQSCKQASASNAKTAATGEPQGH
;
A
#
# COMPACT_ATOMS: atom_id res chain seq x y z
N MET A 1 18.81 -22.29 -33.04
CA MET A 1 19.53 -22.65 -31.79
C MET A 1 20.14 -21.36 -31.28
N ALA A 2 19.80 -20.75 -30.15
CA ALA A 2 19.00 -21.14 -29.00
C ALA A 2 17.85 -20.12 -28.80
N GLY A 3 16.69 -20.61 -28.36
CA GLY A 3 15.56 -19.76 -28.00
C GLY A 3 15.83 -19.08 -26.66
N GLU A 4 15.72 -17.75 -26.64
CA GLU A 4 15.69 -16.95 -25.43
C GLU A 4 14.46 -17.35 -24.61
N ARG A 5 14.71 -18.19 -23.60
CA ARG A 5 13.74 -18.54 -22.58
C ARG A 5 13.38 -17.28 -21.80
N CYS A 6 12.11 -16.89 -21.87
CA CYS A 6 11.44 -16.10 -20.83
C CYS A 6 11.52 -16.89 -19.51
N ALA A 7 12.64 -16.75 -18.80
CA ALA A 7 12.72 -17.12 -17.41
C ALA A 7 12.12 -15.96 -16.60
N LEU A 8 10.84 -16.09 -16.26
CA LEU A 8 10.28 -15.47 -15.06
C LEU A 8 11.15 -15.95 -13.89
N ALA A 9 12.13 -15.14 -13.52
CA ALA A 9 13.04 -15.41 -12.43
C ALA A 9 12.24 -15.37 -11.12
N LEU A 10 11.77 -16.54 -10.70
CA LEU A 10 11.79 -16.93 -9.30
C LEU A 10 13.22 -16.69 -8.80
N VAL A 11 13.46 -15.68 -7.96
CA VAL A 11 14.44 -15.66 -6.86
C VAL A 11 14.56 -14.24 -6.29
N GLY A 12 14.40 -14.16 -4.97
CA GLY A 12 14.50 -12.96 -4.14
C GLY A 12 13.83 -13.19 -2.78
N GLN A 13 14.15 -14.30 -2.10
CA GLN A 13 13.56 -14.64 -0.81
C GLN A 13 14.26 -13.87 0.32
N ARG A 14 13.66 -12.75 0.74
CA ARG A 14 13.69 -12.32 2.15
C ARG A 14 12.30 -12.49 2.73
N GLN A 15 12.16 -13.45 3.63
CA GLN A 15 10.96 -13.65 4.44
C GLN A 15 10.89 -12.48 5.43
N ILE A 16 9.79 -11.72 5.45
CA ILE A 16 9.50 -10.79 6.55
C ILE A 16 9.26 -11.66 7.79
N ARG A 17 10.30 -11.83 8.63
CA ARG A 17 10.19 -12.55 9.90
C ARG A 17 9.79 -11.57 11.00
N GLY A 18 8.77 -11.93 11.77
CA GLY A 18 8.33 -11.21 12.97
C GLY A 18 7.10 -10.34 12.72
N ILE A 19 5.94 -10.82 13.20
CA ILE A 19 4.77 -9.98 13.50
C ILE A 19 4.56 -10.09 15.01
N HIS A 20 4.62 -8.96 15.70
CA HIS A 20 4.40 -8.88 17.14
C HIS A 20 3.20 -7.99 17.44
N ILE A 21 2.26 -8.50 18.23
CA ILE A 21 1.02 -7.81 18.59
C ILE A 21 1.18 -7.26 20.01
N PHE A 22 1.06 -5.95 20.18
CA PHE A 22 0.95 -5.34 21.49
C PHE A 22 -0.49 -5.44 22.00
N HIS A 23 -0.64 -5.92 23.23
CA HIS A 23 -1.95 -6.05 23.89
C HIS A 23 -2.24 -4.84 24.78
N PRO A 24 -3.27 -4.02 24.48
CA PRO A 24 -3.91 -3.20 25.50
C PRO A 24 -4.89 -4.07 26.29
N ARG A 25 -4.88 -3.94 27.62
CA ARG A 25 -5.95 -4.44 28.48
C ARG A 25 -7.12 -3.46 28.42
N HIS A 26 -8.22 -3.85 27.79
CA HIS A 26 -9.54 -3.29 28.09
C HIS A 26 -10.58 -4.41 28.07
N GLN A 27 -11.31 -4.52 29.19
CA GLN A 27 -12.51 -5.32 29.33
C GLN A 27 -13.64 -4.63 28.55
N GLU A 28 -14.30 -5.34 27.65
CA GLU A 28 -15.54 -4.90 27.03
C GLU A 28 -16.73 -5.32 27.91
N GLU A 29 -17.38 -4.33 28.53
CA GLU A 29 -18.74 -4.45 29.01
C GLU A 29 -19.71 -4.40 27.82
N TRP A 30 -20.66 -5.33 27.82
CA TRP A 30 -21.62 -5.55 26.75
C TRP A 30 -22.70 -4.45 26.77
N MET A 31 -22.82 -3.69 25.68
CA MET A 31 -24.01 -2.90 25.36
C MET A 31 -24.74 -3.50 24.16
N THR A 32 -26.06 -3.62 24.31
CA THR A 32 -27.06 -4.23 23.41
C THR A 32 -27.26 -3.51 22.06
N ASP A 33 -26.37 -2.61 21.66
CA ASP A 33 -26.52 -1.82 20.45
C ASP A 33 -26.08 -2.61 19.20
N THR A 34 -26.87 -2.51 18.13
CA THR A 34 -26.52 -3.05 16.81
C THR A 34 -25.31 -2.32 16.21
N LYS A 35 -24.56 -3.00 15.32
CA LYS A 35 -23.44 -2.37 14.58
C LYS A 35 -23.85 -1.07 13.86
N HIS A 36 -25.09 -1.01 13.37
CA HIS A 36 -25.68 0.18 12.73
C HIS A 36 -25.83 1.35 13.71
N GLN A 37 -26.36 1.09 14.92
CA GLN A 37 -26.51 2.11 15.96
C GLN A 37 -25.17 2.67 16.42
N ARG A 38 -24.15 1.81 16.60
CA ARG A 38 -22.81 2.26 17.00
C ARG A 38 -22.16 3.17 15.96
N LEU A 39 -22.29 2.85 14.68
CA LEU A 39 -21.80 3.71 13.59
C LEU A 39 -22.54 5.05 13.60
N ALA A 40 -23.87 5.02 13.65
CA ALA A 40 -24.71 6.21 13.61
C ALA A 40 -24.41 7.14 14.79
N ALA A 41 -24.36 6.63 16.02
CA ALA A 41 -24.05 7.41 17.22
C ALA A 41 -22.70 8.12 17.11
N ARG A 42 -21.68 7.41 16.63
CA ARG A 42 -20.34 7.97 16.47
C ARG A 42 -20.25 9.04 15.40
N LEU A 43 -20.92 8.85 14.26
CA LEU A 43 -20.97 9.85 13.19
C LEU A 43 -21.83 11.05 13.56
N HIS A 44 -22.89 10.83 14.34
CA HIS A 44 -23.73 11.91 14.85
C HIS A 44 -22.96 12.88 15.73
N THR A 45 -21.92 12.43 16.44
CA THR A 45 -21.04 13.34 17.19
C THR A 45 -19.95 13.99 16.32
N ALA A 46 -19.46 13.28 15.29
CA ALA A 46 -18.24 13.66 14.58
C ALA A 46 -18.48 14.49 13.30
N LEU A 47 -19.66 14.39 12.67
CA LEU A 47 -19.98 15.08 11.43
C LEU A 47 -20.63 16.47 11.58
N PRO A 48 -21.41 16.77 12.64
CA PRO A 48 -21.96 18.12 12.80
C PRO A 48 -20.89 19.21 12.80
N GLY A 49 -21.19 20.35 12.19
CA GLY A 49 -20.26 21.47 12.07
C GLY A 49 -19.23 21.35 10.93
N LEU A 50 -19.14 20.20 10.26
CA LEU A 50 -18.38 20.08 9.00
C LEU A 50 -19.20 20.62 7.82
N ASP A 51 -18.55 21.28 6.87
CA ASP A 51 -19.20 21.64 5.60
C ASP A 51 -19.51 20.39 4.75
N ASP A 52 -20.42 20.54 3.77
CA ASP A 52 -20.84 19.44 2.91
C ASP A 52 -19.68 18.82 2.10
N GLY A 53 -18.67 19.61 1.74
CA GLY A 53 -17.48 19.14 1.05
C GLY A 53 -16.63 18.23 1.94
N ALA A 54 -16.46 18.60 3.22
CA ALA A 54 -15.79 17.78 4.22
C ALA A 54 -16.56 16.47 4.53
N ILE A 55 -17.90 16.53 4.58
CA ILE A 55 -18.74 15.34 4.76
C ILE A 55 -18.60 14.39 3.57
N LEU A 56 -18.70 14.90 2.34
CA LEU A 56 -18.54 14.11 1.12
C LEU A 56 -17.14 13.47 1.06
N ARG A 57 -16.10 14.24 1.38
CA ARG A 57 -14.73 13.73 1.43
C ARG A 57 -14.56 12.62 2.46
N CYS A 58 -15.20 12.75 3.64
CA CYS A 58 -15.19 11.69 4.65
C CYS A 58 -15.83 10.40 4.12
N PHE A 59 -16.99 10.53 3.46
CA PHE A 59 -17.68 9.42 2.81
C PHE A 59 -16.80 8.73 1.76
N ASP A 60 -16.28 9.49 0.80
CA ASP A 60 -15.49 8.97 -0.31
C ASP A 60 -14.21 8.27 0.17
N LEU A 61 -13.48 8.88 1.10
CA LEU A 61 -12.27 8.28 1.66
C LEU A 61 -12.57 7.02 2.47
N THR A 62 -13.67 6.99 3.21
CA THR A 62 -14.05 5.80 3.97
C THR A 62 -14.32 4.62 3.03
N LEU A 63 -15.06 4.84 1.94
CA LEU A 63 -15.33 3.81 0.93
C LEU A 63 -14.10 3.43 0.13
N TRP A 64 -13.20 4.37 -0.11
CA TRP A 64 -11.91 4.11 -0.73
C TRP A 64 -11.09 3.08 0.07
N PHE A 65 -10.95 3.29 1.39
CA PHE A 65 -10.29 2.32 2.26
C PHE A 65 -11.04 0.98 2.32
N GLY A 66 -12.38 1.03 2.44
CA GLY A 66 -13.23 -0.16 2.46
C GLY A 66 -13.10 -1.03 1.21
N SER A 67 -13.01 -0.40 0.03
CA SER A 67 -12.86 -1.11 -1.25
C SER A 67 -11.52 -1.83 -1.34
N ARG A 68 -10.42 -1.18 -0.92
CA ARG A 68 -9.09 -1.80 -0.88
C ARG A 68 -9.00 -2.94 0.13
N TYR A 69 -9.65 -2.79 1.27
CA TYR A 69 -9.78 -3.86 2.24
C TYR A 69 -10.52 -5.07 1.64
N ALA A 70 -11.63 -4.82 0.93
CA ALA A 70 -12.40 -5.87 0.28
C ALA A 70 -11.59 -6.65 -0.77
N SER A 71 -10.70 -5.98 -1.50
CA SER A 71 -9.74 -6.64 -2.40
C SER A 71 -8.77 -7.55 -1.61
N ALA A 72 -8.10 -7.02 -0.58
CA ALA A 72 -7.19 -7.81 0.25
C ALA A 72 -7.87 -9.03 0.95
N TYR A 73 -9.16 -8.91 1.24
CA TYR A 73 -9.96 -9.94 1.89
C TYR A 73 -10.12 -11.23 1.05
N GLU A 74 -9.88 -11.17 -0.26
CA GLU A 74 -9.89 -12.34 -1.14
C GLU A 74 -8.85 -13.38 -0.75
N LEU A 75 -7.74 -12.98 -0.12
CA LEU A 75 -6.73 -13.89 0.42
C LEU A 75 -7.09 -14.39 1.84
N PRO A 76 -6.75 -15.64 2.22
CA PRO A 76 -7.02 -16.19 3.55
C PRO A 76 -6.07 -15.64 4.64
N GLY A 77 -6.49 -15.75 5.92
CA GLY A 77 -5.71 -15.35 7.09
C GLY A 77 -6.06 -13.96 7.70
N PRO A 78 -5.44 -13.58 8.81
CA PRO A 78 -5.60 -12.24 9.39
C PRO A 78 -5.13 -11.14 8.44
N ILE A 79 -5.72 -9.94 8.55
CA ILE A 79 -5.39 -8.79 7.70
C ILE A 79 -4.66 -7.72 8.51
N TYR A 80 -3.46 -7.35 8.06
CA TYR A 80 -2.64 -6.29 8.62
C TYR A 80 -2.72 -5.07 7.71
N LEU A 81 -3.34 -4.01 8.22
CA LEU A 81 -3.50 -2.73 7.55
C LEU A 81 -2.20 -1.94 7.68
N VAL A 82 -1.31 -2.08 6.70
CA VAL A 82 0.01 -1.44 6.72
C VAL A 82 -0.16 0.04 6.47
N LEU A 83 0.18 0.86 7.45
CA LEU A 83 -0.05 2.29 7.40
C LEU A 83 1.08 3.01 6.67
N ASP A 84 0.69 3.78 5.66
CA ASP A 84 1.54 4.83 5.11
C ASP A 84 1.71 5.99 6.11
N ASN A 85 2.85 6.67 6.04
CA ASN A 85 3.12 7.89 6.78
C ASN A 85 2.07 8.97 6.48
N SER A 86 1.51 9.04 5.27
CA SER A 86 0.43 10.00 4.95
C SER A 86 -0.77 9.90 5.91
N LEU A 87 -1.13 8.70 6.36
CA LEU A 87 -2.18 8.44 7.35
C LEU A 87 -1.70 8.78 8.76
N ILE A 88 -0.47 8.40 9.13
CA ILE A 88 0.10 8.74 10.44
C ILE A 88 0.10 10.27 10.63
N GLN A 89 0.53 11.02 9.61
CA GLN A 89 0.50 12.49 9.62
C GLN A 89 -0.93 13.05 9.69
N ALA A 90 -1.93 12.37 9.11
CA ALA A 90 -3.32 12.77 9.26
C ALA A 90 -3.79 12.70 10.70
N PHE A 91 -3.44 11.63 11.43
CA PHE A 91 -3.71 11.57 12.86
C PHE A 91 -2.90 12.61 13.63
N LYS A 92 -1.60 12.75 13.37
CA LYS A 92 -0.69 13.65 14.12
C LYS A 92 -1.15 15.11 14.07
N HIS A 93 -1.62 15.57 12.91
CA HIS A 93 -1.99 16.96 12.68
C HIS A 93 -3.51 17.23 12.65
N ARG A 94 -4.34 16.27 13.08
CA ARG A 94 -5.81 16.40 13.07
C ARG A 94 -6.34 17.59 13.87
N GLN A 95 -5.65 18.00 14.93
CA GLN A 95 -6.11 19.11 15.79
C GLN A 95 -5.80 20.49 15.19
N THR A 96 -4.79 20.57 14.31
CA THR A 96 -4.30 21.84 13.75
C THR A 96 -4.60 22.00 12.26
N ASN A 97 -5.15 20.97 11.60
CA ASN A 97 -5.45 20.99 10.18
C ASN A 97 -6.80 20.29 9.89
N ALA A 98 -7.80 21.08 9.49
CA ALA A 98 -9.16 20.59 9.22
C ALA A 98 -9.22 19.49 8.14
N LYS A 99 -8.41 19.61 7.08
CA LYS A 99 -8.31 18.56 6.05
C LYS A 99 -7.79 17.25 6.65
N ARG A 100 -6.75 17.31 7.48
CA ARG A 100 -6.21 16.13 8.17
C ARG A 100 -7.18 15.57 9.22
N ALA A 101 -7.98 16.41 9.86
CA ALA A 101 -9.05 15.98 10.75
C ALA A 101 -10.08 15.09 10.03
N VAL A 102 -10.52 15.52 8.84
CA VAL A 102 -11.44 14.75 8.00
C VAL A 102 -10.78 13.43 7.53
N ASP A 103 -9.50 13.46 7.16
CA ASP A 103 -8.77 12.24 6.77
C ASP A 103 -8.70 11.22 7.90
N ALA A 104 -8.33 11.67 9.09
CA ALA A 104 -8.28 10.83 10.28
C ALA A 104 -9.68 10.29 10.62
N LEU A 105 -10.73 11.12 10.54
CA LEU A 105 -12.11 10.70 10.77
C LEU A 105 -12.55 9.62 9.78
N ALA A 106 -12.26 9.79 8.49
CA ALA A 106 -12.59 8.80 7.46
C ALA A 106 -11.90 7.46 7.74
N PHE A 107 -10.59 7.48 8.03
CA PHE A 107 -9.85 6.26 8.34
C PHE A 107 -10.35 5.60 9.64
N LYS A 108 -10.67 6.39 10.68
CA LYS A 108 -11.25 5.90 11.93
C LYS A 108 -12.61 5.23 11.67
N THR A 109 -13.42 5.81 10.78
CA THR A 109 -14.74 5.29 10.38
C THR A 109 -14.62 4.00 9.58
N PHE A 110 -13.62 3.91 8.70
CA PHE A 110 -13.23 2.67 8.05
C PHE A 110 -12.78 1.59 9.06
N CYS A 111 -12.02 1.94 10.10
CA CYS A 111 -11.65 0.98 11.14
C CYS A 111 -12.88 0.43 11.88
N THR A 112 -13.97 1.21 12.01
CA THR A 112 -15.24 0.70 12.52
C THR A 112 -15.85 -0.35 11.59
N PHE A 113 -15.82 -0.13 10.27
CA PHE A 113 -16.23 -1.16 9.30
C PHE A 113 -15.42 -2.45 9.49
N VAL A 114 -14.09 -2.33 9.57
CA VAL A 114 -13.21 -3.48 9.76
C VAL A 114 -13.55 -4.26 11.04
N ARG A 115 -13.85 -3.58 12.14
CA ARG A 115 -14.16 -4.26 13.41
C ARG A 115 -15.57 -4.84 13.48
N ASP A 116 -16.56 -4.10 12.97
CA ASP A 116 -17.97 -4.37 13.25
C ASP A 116 -18.69 -5.06 12.07
N TRP A 117 -18.12 -5.03 10.86
CA TRP A 117 -18.68 -5.66 9.65
C TRP A 117 -17.81 -6.77 9.07
N SER A 118 -16.50 -6.73 9.26
CA SER A 118 -15.63 -7.83 8.85
C SER A 118 -15.66 -8.96 9.87
N ASP A 119 -15.65 -10.19 9.38
CA ASP A 119 -15.45 -11.42 10.18
C ASP A 119 -13.95 -11.81 10.27
N ARG A 120 -13.04 -11.00 9.72
CA ARG A 120 -11.59 -11.25 9.76
C ARG A 120 -10.92 -10.54 10.93
N GLU A 121 -10.08 -11.28 11.64
CA GLU A 121 -9.09 -10.68 12.52
C GLU A 121 -8.25 -9.67 11.74
N SER A 122 -8.23 -8.43 12.22
CA SER A 122 -7.56 -7.33 11.55
C SER A 122 -6.79 -6.45 12.53
N HIS A 123 -5.60 -6.01 12.12
CA HIS A 123 -4.69 -5.20 12.91
C HIS A 123 -4.23 -3.99 12.11
N LEU A 124 -3.90 -2.90 12.78
CA LEU A 124 -3.03 -1.88 12.19
C LEU A 124 -1.61 -2.40 12.19
N ALA A 125 -0.83 -2.05 11.18
CA ALA A 125 0.55 -2.50 11.09
C ALA A 125 1.49 -1.35 10.74
N LEU A 126 2.62 -1.29 11.46
CA LEU A 126 3.65 -0.27 11.30
C LEU A 126 4.93 -0.92 10.79
N SER A 127 5.45 -0.43 9.66
CA SER A 127 6.77 -0.80 9.14
C SER A 127 7.87 0.10 9.73
N PRO A 128 9.14 -0.37 9.75
CA PRO A 128 10.27 0.46 10.14
C PRO A 128 10.37 1.75 9.32
N MET A 129 10.04 1.70 8.02
CA MET A 129 10.07 2.89 7.17
C MET A 129 9.02 3.92 7.57
N ALA A 130 7.77 3.50 7.85
CA ALA A 130 6.73 4.42 8.31
C ALA A 130 7.11 5.10 9.64
N ILE A 131 7.76 4.35 10.55
CA ILE A 131 8.28 4.89 11.82
C ILE A 131 9.45 5.84 11.58
N PHE A 132 10.36 5.50 10.67
CA PHE A 132 11.49 6.35 10.28
C PHE A 132 11.02 7.70 9.74
N GLU A 133 10.03 7.69 8.85
CA GLU A 133 9.47 8.93 8.31
C GLU A 133 8.74 9.74 9.39
N HIS A 134 7.97 9.08 10.25
CA HIS A 134 7.31 9.73 11.38
C HIS A 134 8.31 10.42 12.32
N ALA A 135 9.45 9.79 12.57
CA ALA A 135 10.55 10.33 13.38
C ALA A 135 11.32 11.48 12.69
N GLY A 136 10.95 11.85 11.46
CA GLY A 136 11.52 12.96 10.72
C GLY A 136 12.73 12.59 9.85
N ARG A 137 12.86 11.31 9.45
CA ARG A 137 13.92 10.81 8.56
C ARG A 137 15.33 11.12 9.05
N ARG A 138 15.54 10.98 10.35
CA ARG A 138 16.84 11.15 10.99
C ARG A 138 17.26 9.85 11.68
N PRO A 139 18.58 9.56 11.74
CA PRO A 139 19.06 8.42 12.50
C PRO A 139 18.62 8.56 13.96
N PRO A 140 18.07 7.50 14.58
CA PRO A 140 17.75 7.52 16.00
C PRO A 140 19.04 7.69 16.82
N ALA A 141 19.01 8.52 17.84
CA ALA A 141 20.14 8.75 18.74
C ALA A 141 20.32 7.60 19.75
N SER A 142 19.23 6.91 20.11
CA SER A 142 19.26 5.80 21.07
C SER A 142 18.04 4.88 20.94
N VAL A 143 18.10 3.70 21.58
CA VAL A 143 16.95 2.79 21.72
C VAL A 143 15.80 3.44 22.50
N ALA A 144 16.09 4.26 23.50
CA ALA A 144 15.08 4.95 24.30
C ALA A 144 14.24 5.94 23.46
N GLU A 145 14.86 6.58 22.47
CA GLU A 145 14.14 7.45 21.52
C GLU A 145 13.18 6.62 20.64
N VAL A 146 13.59 5.42 20.24
CA VAL A 146 12.75 4.49 19.47
C VAL A 146 11.55 4.03 20.32
N GLU A 147 11.77 3.71 21.60
CA GLU A 147 10.70 3.37 22.54
C GLU A 147 9.68 4.51 22.69
N HIS A 148 10.17 5.74 22.85
CA HIS A 148 9.30 6.92 22.94
C HIS A 148 8.46 7.10 21.66
N THR A 149 9.09 6.93 20.49
CA THR A 149 8.41 7.04 19.18
C THR A 149 7.31 5.99 19.03
N LEU A 150 7.57 4.74 19.46
CA LEU A 150 6.56 3.68 19.45
C LEU A 150 5.39 3.99 20.38
N ALA A 151 5.66 4.53 21.57
CA ALA A 151 4.62 4.93 22.51
C ALA A 151 3.76 6.08 21.98
N GLU A 152 4.38 7.08 21.32
CA GLU A 152 3.66 8.17 20.65
C GLU A 152 2.71 7.61 19.57
N LEU A 153 3.21 6.72 18.70
CA LEU A 153 2.41 6.12 17.64
C LEU A 153 1.25 5.28 18.18
N GLN A 154 1.47 4.55 19.29
CA GLN A 154 0.41 3.79 19.95
C GLN A 154 -0.70 4.71 20.47
N GLN A 155 -0.35 5.79 21.18
CA GLN A 155 -1.32 6.78 21.67
C GLN A 155 -2.05 7.48 20.52
N LEU A 156 -1.33 7.77 19.43
CA LEU A 156 -1.86 8.47 18.28
C LEU A 156 -2.97 7.68 17.57
N LEU A 157 -2.76 6.36 17.46
CA LEU A 157 -3.62 5.45 16.70
C LEU A 157 -4.64 4.71 17.58
N ASP A 158 -4.56 4.83 18.90
CA ASP A 158 -5.45 4.18 19.87
C ASP A 158 -6.94 4.38 19.55
N SER A 159 -7.30 5.59 19.13
CA SER A 159 -8.69 5.94 18.81
C SER A 159 -9.31 5.15 17.64
N THR A 160 -8.51 4.46 16.84
CA THR A 160 -9.01 3.56 15.78
C THR A 160 -9.73 2.34 16.36
N GLY A 161 -9.33 1.91 17.56
CA GLY A 161 -9.83 0.72 18.23
C GLY A 161 -9.46 -0.60 17.53
N LEU A 162 -8.37 -0.58 16.76
CA LEU A 162 -7.70 -1.78 16.23
C LEU A 162 -6.36 -1.95 16.95
N ARG A 163 -5.95 -3.21 17.16
CA ARG A 163 -4.63 -3.51 17.74
C ARG A 163 -3.52 -3.13 16.76
N ILE A 164 -2.37 -2.73 17.28
CA ILE A 164 -1.20 -2.36 16.48
C ILE A 164 -0.19 -3.51 16.50
N ALA A 165 0.28 -3.88 15.32
CA ALA A 165 1.31 -4.85 15.08
C ALA A 165 2.56 -4.21 14.50
N SER A 166 3.72 -4.69 14.94
CA SER A 166 5.02 -4.33 14.38
C SER A 166 5.37 -5.29 13.24
N LEU A 167 5.86 -4.75 12.11
CA LEU A 167 6.30 -5.56 10.96
C LEU A 167 7.83 -5.58 10.86
N GLY A 168 8.43 -6.77 10.84
CA GLY A 168 9.88 -6.90 10.58
C GLY A 168 10.78 -6.47 11.74
N PHE A 169 10.21 -6.18 12.91
CA PHE A 169 10.92 -6.00 14.17
C PHE A 169 10.11 -6.52 15.36
N GLU A 170 10.83 -6.91 16.42
CA GLU A 170 10.24 -7.53 17.63
C GLU A 170 10.45 -6.69 18.88
N THR A 171 11.55 -5.94 18.91
CA THR A 171 11.97 -5.12 20.05
C THR A 171 12.40 -3.73 19.57
N PRO A 172 12.39 -2.73 20.46
CA PRO A 172 12.92 -1.40 20.15
C PRO A 172 14.39 -1.43 19.71
N ALA A 173 15.21 -2.33 20.25
CA ALA A 173 16.60 -2.51 19.84
C ALA A 173 16.72 -3.03 18.40
N HIS A 174 15.90 -4.01 18.01
CA HIS A 174 15.87 -4.48 16.62
C HIS A 174 15.35 -3.38 15.68
N LEU A 175 14.34 -2.60 16.09
CA LEU A 175 13.89 -1.45 15.30
C LEU A 175 15.01 -0.40 15.13
N PHE A 176 15.77 -0.10 16.19
CA PHE A 176 16.92 0.80 16.10
C PHE A 176 17.92 0.37 15.00
N GLU A 177 18.25 -0.92 14.93
CA GLU A 177 19.10 -1.47 13.86
C GLU A 177 18.46 -1.33 12.46
N ARG A 178 17.14 -1.57 12.34
CA ARG A 178 16.41 -1.39 11.08
C ARG A 178 16.40 0.06 10.61
N LEU A 179 16.24 1.01 11.52
CA LEU A 179 16.29 2.43 11.19
C LEU A 179 17.70 2.85 10.70
N GLN A 180 18.76 2.30 11.28
CA GLN A 180 20.13 2.52 10.78
C GLN A 180 20.34 1.92 9.38
N ALA A 181 19.75 0.76 9.09
CA ALA A 181 19.78 0.16 7.77
C ALA A 181 19.05 1.02 6.72
N ILE A 182 17.89 1.60 7.08
CA ILE A 182 17.14 2.53 6.23
C ILE A 182 17.98 3.77 5.91
N VAL A 183 18.63 4.38 6.90
CA VAL A 183 19.49 5.56 6.69
C VAL A 183 20.63 5.26 5.73
N ALA A 184 21.27 4.09 5.85
CA ALA A 184 22.33 3.68 4.94
C ALA A 184 21.83 3.52 3.50
N ASP A 185 20.64 2.93 3.33
CA ASP A 185 20.01 2.77 2.01
C ASP A 185 19.57 4.12 1.43
N GLU A 186 19.00 5.02 2.22
CA GLU A 186 18.61 6.38 1.80
C GLU A 186 19.81 7.15 1.24
N VAL A 187 20.96 7.11 1.92
CA VAL A 187 22.20 7.76 1.46
C VAL A 187 22.66 7.17 0.13
N PHE A 188 22.69 5.84 0.02
CA PHE A 188 23.08 5.17 -1.22
C PHE A 188 22.13 5.51 -2.38
N LEU A 189 20.83 5.36 -2.15
CA LEU A 189 19.80 5.56 -3.17
C LEU A 189 19.72 7.01 -3.62
N THR A 190 19.87 7.98 -2.71
CA THR A 190 19.90 9.40 -3.07
C THR A 190 21.02 9.68 -4.06
N ARG A 191 22.24 9.20 -3.80
CA ARG A 191 23.37 9.37 -4.73
C ARG A 191 23.12 8.63 -6.05
N PHE A 192 22.63 7.39 -5.97
CA PHE A 192 22.47 6.55 -7.15
C PHE A 192 21.37 7.06 -8.08
N VAL A 193 20.27 7.60 -7.56
CA VAL A 193 19.21 8.24 -8.37
C VAL A 193 19.72 9.53 -9.00
N ASP A 194 20.56 10.30 -8.30
CA ASP A 194 21.18 11.51 -8.86
C ASP A 194 22.14 11.18 -10.02
N GLU A 195 22.89 10.08 -9.91
CA GLU A 195 23.71 9.54 -10.99
C GLU A 195 22.85 9.11 -12.20
N ILE A 196 21.72 8.45 -11.95
CA ILE A 196 20.76 8.07 -13.00
C ILE A 196 20.23 9.31 -13.71
N ASP A 197 19.77 10.33 -12.98
CA ASP A 197 19.15 11.51 -13.58
C ASP A 197 20.13 12.37 -14.40
N LYS A 198 21.43 12.26 -14.13
CA LYS A 198 22.49 12.98 -14.85
C LYS A 198 23.07 12.21 -16.04
N ALA A 199 22.77 10.92 -16.17
CA ALA A 199 23.28 10.11 -17.25
C ALA A 199 22.57 10.41 -18.59
N ASP A 200 23.30 10.20 -19.70
CA ASP A 200 22.71 10.19 -21.03
C ASP A 200 22.13 8.79 -21.29
N TRP A 201 20.81 8.73 -21.47
CA TRP A 201 20.04 7.51 -21.67
C TRP A 201 19.66 7.29 -23.13
N ARG A 202 20.23 8.07 -24.06
CA ARG A 202 20.05 7.83 -25.50
C ARG A 202 20.71 6.52 -25.89
N ILE A 203 19.91 5.60 -26.40
CA ILE A 203 20.35 4.29 -26.87
C ILE A 203 19.83 4.00 -28.27
N ASP A 204 20.57 3.20 -29.04
CA ASP A 204 20.05 2.69 -30.31
C ASP A 204 19.01 1.60 -30.05
N LEU A 205 17.74 1.96 -30.29
CA LEU A 205 16.58 1.09 -30.11
C LEU A 205 16.37 0.11 -31.26
N ARG A 206 17.19 0.12 -32.32
CA ARG A 206 17.06 -0.85 -33.42
C ARG A 206 17.42 -2.26 -32.96
N ALA A 207 16.59 -3.24 -33.31
CA ALA A 207 16.85 -4.66 -33.11
C ALA A 207 16.68 -5.43 -34.43
N PRO A 208 17.32 -6.61 -34.60
CA PRO A 208 17.17 -7.43 -35.80
C PRO A 208 15.72 -7.80 -36.12
N MET A 209 14.88 -7.92 -35.09
CA MET A 209 13.45 -8.18 -35.16
C MET A 209 12.74 -7.18 -34.24
N GLY A 210 12.26 -6.07 -34.78
CA GLY A 210 11.49 -5.06 -34.04
C GLY A 210 12.34 -3.98 -33.37
N VAL A 211 11.88 -3.52 -32.20
CA VAL A 211 12.48 -2.43 -31.42
C VAL A 211 12.92 -2.99 -30.07
N LYS A 212 14.11 -2.62 -29.59
CA LYS A 212 14.54 -2.97 -28.22
C LYS A 212 13.54 -2.40 -27.22
N ILE A 213 13.22 -3.18 -26.19
CA ILE A 213 12.26 -2.77 -25.16
C ILE A 213 13.00 -1.87 -24.15
N PRO A 214 12.63 -0.59 -24.00
CA PRO A 214 13.28 0.36 -23.09
C PRO A 214 13.45 -0.17 -21.66
N MET A 215 12.41 -0.75 -21.05
CA MET A 215 12.51 -1.38 -19.72
C MET A 215 13.56 -2.51 -19.65
N SER A 216 13.73 -3.30 -20.70
CA SER A 216 14.75 -4.37 -20.71
C SER A 216 16.15 -3.79 -20.74
N GLU A 217 16.37 -2.71 -21.50
CA GLU A 217 17.64 -2.01 -21.55
C GLU A 217 17.93 -1.28 -20.22
N ALA A 218 16.91 -0.62 -19.66
CA ALA A 218 16.96 -0.02 -18.33
C ALA A 218 17.35 -1.03 -17.24
N TRP A 219 16.70 -2.21 -17.24
CA TRP A 219 17.01 -3.26 -16.30
C TRP A 219 18.46 -3.73 -16.43
N ARG A 220 18.96 -3.92 -17.65
CA ARG A 220 20.35 -4.36 -17.90
C ARG A 220 21.39 -3.30 -17.52
N ALA A 221 21.03 -2.02 -17.60
CA ALA A 221 21.93 -0.93 -17.24
C ALA A 221 22.20 -0.84 -15.72
N LEU A 222 21.31 -1.38 -14.89
CA LEU A 222 21.50 -1.40 -13.44
C LEU A 222 22.45 -2.53 -12.99
N PRO A 223 23.30 -2.30 -11.97
CA PRO A 223 24.14 -3.32 -11.38
C PRO A 223 23.35 -4.57 -10.98
N GLU A 224 23.91 -5.77 -11.16
CA GLU A 224 23.28 -7.03 -10.75
C GLU A 224 22.91 -7.04 -9.27
N GLN A 225 23.77 -6.48 -8.42
CA GLN A 225 23.58 -6.41 -6.97
C GLN A 225 23.59 -4.96 -6.49
N LEU A 226 22.53 -4.57 -5.79
CA LEU A 226 22.47 -3.29 -5.08
C LEU A 226 22.87 -3.52 -3.62
N PRO A 227 23.79 -2.71 -3.04
CA PRO A 227 24.30 -2.88 -1.68
C PRO A 227 23.32 -2.39 -0.59
N LEU A 228 22.07 -2.87 -0.66
CA LEU A 228 20.97 -2.48 0.22
C LEU A 228 20.93 -3.33 1.50
N ARG A 229 20.62 -2.69 2.62
CA ARG A 229 20.56 -3.28 3.95
C ARG A 229 19.13 -3.56 4.37
N TYR A 230 18.23 -2.62 4.12
CA TYR A 230 16.81 -2.70 4.47
C TYR A 230 15.96 -3.11 3.27
N PHE A 231 16.02 -2.35 2.17
CA PHE A 231 15.15 -2.56 1.03
C PHE A 231 15.50 -3.84 0.26
N ASP A 232 14.47 -4.50 -0.27
CA ASP A 232 14.64 -5.64 -1.17
C ASP A 232 15.19 -5.14 -2.54
N PRO A 233 16.36 -5.63 -2.98
CA PRO A 233 16.98 -5.19 -4.22
C PRO A 233 16.11 -5.35 -5.46
N TRP A 234 15.21 -6.33 -5.47
CA TRP A 234 14.34 -6.56 -6.62
C TRP A 234 13.37 -5.40 -6.83
N TYR A 235 12.69 -4.95 -5.77
CA TYR A 235 11.74 -3.83 -5.87
C TYR A 235 12.44 -2.52 -6.16
N VAL A 236 13.59 -2.27 -5.53
CA VAL A 236 14.38 -1.07 -5.82
C VAL A 236 14.82 -1.07 -7.28
N ARG A 237 15.38 -2.18 -7.79
CA ARG A 237 15.80 -2.29 -9.18
C ARG A 237 14.64 -2.07 -10.14
N PHE A 238 13.47 -2.60 -9.82
CA PHE A 238 12.27 -2.43 -10.63
C PHE A 238 11.85 -0.97 -10.75
N VAL A 239 11.80 -0.24 -9.62
CA VAL A 239 11.47 1.18 -9.63
C VAL A 239 12.55 2.01 -10.35
N LEU A 240 13.83 1.73 -10.12
CA LEU A 240 14.92 2.43 -10.81
C LEU A 240 14.91 2.18 -12.32
N SER A 241 14.56 0.96 -12.74
CA SER A 241 14.43 0.60 -14.16
C SER A 241 13.27 1.33 -14.81
N ALA A 242 12.13 1.49 -14.12
CA ALA A 242 11.01 2.29 -14.58
C ALA A 242 11.39 3.76 -14.78
N ARG A 243 12.15 4.34 -13.85
CA ARG A 243 12.69 5.70 -13.98
C ARG A 243 13.62 5.85 -15.19
N ILE A 244 14.55 4.91 -15.36
CA ILE A 244 15.46 4.89 -16.52
C ILE A 244 14.68 4.72 -17.83
N GLU A 245 13.64 3.87 -17.84
CA GLU A 245 12.77 3.71 -19.01
C GLU A 245 12.16 5.04 -19.45
N GLN A 246 11.66 5.86 -18.51
CA GLN A 246 11.13 7.19 -18.85
C GLN A 246 12.20 8.09 -19.48
N HIS A 247 13.41 8.12 -18.91
CA HIS A 247 14.53 8.86 -19.50
C HIS A 247 14.87 8.36 -20.92
N ILE A 248 14.90 7.04 -21.15
CA ILE A 248 15.13 6.46 -22.48
C ILE A 248 14.02 6.92 -23.45
N ILE A 249 12.75 6.84 -23.04
CA ILE A 249 11.60 7.24 -23.86
C ILE A 249 11.73 8.72 -24.23
N GLU A 250 11.91 9.60 -23.25
CA GLU A 250 11.99 11.05 -23.45
C GLU A 250 13.17 11.45 -24.34
N GLN A 251 14.36 10.88 -24.09
CA GLN A 251 15.57 11.27 -24.80
C GLN A 251 15.70 10.64 -26.19
N CYS A 252 15.05 9.50 -26.45
CA CYS A 252 15.04 8.84 -27.76
C CYS A 252 13.86 9.29 -28.66
N GLN A 253 12.90 10.04 -28.14
CA GLN A 253 11.81 10.61 -28.96
C GLN A 253 12.39 11.43 -30.13
N GLY A 254 11.91 11.14 -31.34
CA GLY A 254 12.38 11.79 -32.56
C GLY A 254 13.74 11.31 -33.08
N HIS A 255 14.41 10.37 -32.40
CA HIS A 255 15.75 9.89 -32.75
C HIS A 255 15.74 8.39 -33.08
N GLY A 256 15.14 8.02 -34.23
CA GLY A 256 15.09 6.62 -34.69
C GLY A 256 13.73 5.95 -34.46
N PRO A 257 13.68 4.63 -34.18
CA PRO A 257 12.43 3.93 -33.91
C PRO A 257 11.71 4.52 -32.70
N THR A 258 10.39 4.65 -32.77
CA THR A 258 9.58 5.16 -31.66
C THR A 258 9.72 4.22 -30.45
N PRO A 259 10.16 4.71 -29.28
CA PRO A 259 10.23 3.88 -28.08
C PRO A 259 8.83 3.45 -27.66
N ILE A 260 8.70 2.18 -27.23
CA ILE A 260 7.46 1.61 -26.72
C ILE A 260 7.65 1.37 -25.22
N GLY A 261 7.01 2.20 -24.40
CA GLY A 261 7.06 2.06 -22.95
C GLY A 261 6.29 0.84 -22.43
N SER A 262 6.63 0.41 -21.22
CA SER A 262 5.99 -0.73 -20.54
C SER A 262 4.58 -0.44 -20.02
N GLY A 263 4.10 0.80 -20.21
CA GLY A 263 2.75 1.25 -19.88
C GLY A 263 2.60 1.80 -18.46
N ARG A 264 1.34 1.96 -18.04
CA ARG A 264 0.94 2.72 -16.86
C ARG A 264 1.64 2.34 -15.56
N LEU A 265 1.87 1.04 -15.31
CA LEU A 265 2.58 0.61 -14.10
C LEU A 265 3.99 1.20 -14.03
N SER A 266 4.71 1.19 -15.14
CA SER A 266 6.07 1.73 -15.20
C SER A 266 6.07 3.25 -15.04
N GLU A 267 5.12 3.94 -15.67
CA GLU A 267 4.91 5.38 -15.49
C GLU A 267 4.69 5.72 -14.00
N THR A 268 3.73 5.07 -13.35
CA THR A 268 3.45 5.32 -11.93
C THR A 268 4.64 4.97 -11.03
N LEU A 269 5.37 3.88 -11.31
CA LEU A 269 6.57 3.51 -10.56
C LEU A 269 7.70 4.54 -10.72
N ALA A 270 7.91 5.07 -11.92
CA ALA A 270 8.92 6.11 -12.17
C ALA A 270 8.65 7.37 -11.35
N ASP A 271 7.37 7.70 -11.14
CA ASP A 271 6.92 8.85 -10.36
C ASP A 271 7.03 8.66 -8.84
N LEU A 272 7.14 7.41 -8.35
CA LEU A 272 7.27 7.15 -6.91
C LEU A 272 8.54 7.78 -6.32
N ASN A 273 9.65 7.79 -7.06
CA ASN A 273 10.95 8.21 -6.53
C ASN A 273 11.43 9.54 -7.11
N THR A 274 10.95 10.66 -6.56
CA THR A 274 11.35 12.01 -7.01
C THR A 274 12.20 12.75 -5.98
N PHE A 275 13.07 13.66 -6.43
CA PHE A 275 13.80 14.53 -5.51
C PHE A 275 12.88 15.64 -4.95
N GLY A 276 12.90 15.78 -3.63
CA GLY A 276 12.33 16.94 -2.96
C GLY A 276 13.13 18.22 -3.22
N ARG A 277 12.53 19.37 -2.92
CA ARG A 277 13.20 20.69 -3.03
C ARG A 277 14.46 20.83 -2.17
N ASN A 278 14.61 19.98 -1.16
CA ASN A 278 15.77 19.90 -0.27
C ASN A 278 16.85 18.91 -0.76
N GLY A 279 16.71 18.36 -1.97
CA GLY A 279 17.65 17.37 -2.52
C GLY A 279 17.53 15.97 -1.91
N LEU A 280 16.55 15.72 -1.03
CA LEU A 280 16.29 14.38 -0.48
C LEU A 280 15.39 13.57 -1.42
N LEU A 281 15.70 12.29 -1.58
CA LEU A 281 14.89 11.36 -2.35
C LEU A 281 13.55 11.09 -1.64
N LYS A 282 12.43 11.47 -2.25
CA LYS A 282 11.09 11.06 -1.81
C LYS A 282 10.75 9.70 -2.42
N GLY A 283 9.71 9.04 -1.89
CA GLY A 283 9.25 7.75 -2.42
C GLY A 283 9.72 6.50 -1.68
N LEU A 284 10.68 6.63 -0.74
CA LEU A 284 11.18 5.47 0.00
C LEU A 284 10.08 4.76 0.81
N GLY A 285 9.11 5.49 1.37
CA GLY A 285 7.92 4.93 2.00
C GLY A 285 7.02 4.16 1.01
N ASP A 286 6.94 4.65 -0.23
CA ASP A 286 6.14 4.05 -1.30
C ASP A 286 6.77 2.74 -1.78
N ILE A 287 8.10 2.70 -1.94
CA ILE A 287 8.85 1.46 -2.20
C ILE A 287 8.65 0.47 -1.04
N ASP A 288 8.67 0.94 0.21
CA ASP A 288 8.46 0.08 1.38
C ASP A 288 7.06 -0.54 1.37
N LEU A 289 6.04 0.26 1.08
CA LEU A 289 4.68 -0.27 0.94
C LEU A 289 4.55 -1.23 -0.23
N LEU A 290 5.17 -0.93 -1.37
CA LEU A 290 5.18 -1.82 -2.53
C LEU A 290 5.83 -3.17 -2.19
N GLN A 291 7.00 -3.17 -1.54
CA GLN A 291 7.72 -4.41 -1.24
C GLN A 291 6.97 -5.29 -0.22
N ILE A 292 6.30 -4.66 0.75
CA ILE A 292 5.58 -5.33 1.85
C ILE A 292 4.18 -5.77 1.41
N CYS A 293 3.46 -4.93 0.66
CA CYS A 293 2.04 -5.08 0.38
C CYS A 293 1.74 -5.63 -1.03
N ASP A 294 2.72 -6.19 -1.73
CA ASP A 294 2.52 -6.87 -3.00
C ASP A 294 1.65 -8.12 -2.82
N ILE A 295 0.37 -8.01 -3.15
CA ILE A 295 -0.60 -9.09 -2.92
C ILE A 295 -0.36 -10.26 -3.87
N SER A 296 0.05 -10.02 -5.11
CA SER A 296 0.45 -11.07 -6.05
C SER A 296 1.55 -11.96 -5.48
N ARG A 297 2.57 -11.36 -4.86
CA ARG A 297 3.64 -12.10 -4.16
C ARG A 297 3.10 -12.83 -2.93
N GLN A 298 2.24 -12.21 -2.12
CA GLN A 298 1.66 -12.84 -0.93
C GLN A 298 0.81 -14.07 -1.28
N TYR A 299 0.05 -14.03 -2.38
CA TYR A 299 -0.69 -15.17 -2.91
C TYR A 299 0.24 -16.34 -3.26
N GLN A 300 1.33 -16.07 -3.98
CA GLN A 300 2.32 -17.09 -4.36
C GLN A 300 3.03 -17.70 -3.14
N GLN A 301 3.30 -16.89 -2.12
CA GLN A 301 4.04 -17.31 -0.92
C GLN A 301 3.17 -17.98 0.14
N LYS A 302 1.83 -17.83 0.07
CA LYS A 302 0.86 -18.38 1.04
C LYS A 302 1.26 -18.06 2.49
N LEU A 303 1.47 -16.77 2.78
CA LEU A 303 2.01 -16.32 4.07
C LEU A 303 1.14 -16.65 5.29
N GLY A 304 -0.13 -17.03 5.09
CA GLY A 304 -1.08 -17.29 6.18
C GLY A 304 -1.66 -16.03 6.81
N TYR A 305 -1.28 -14.86 6.30
CA TYR A 305 -1.80 -13.54 6.63
C TYR A 305 -1.72 -12.64 5.40
N VAL A 306 -2.38 -11.49 5.44
CA VAL A 306 -2.43 -10.51 4.36
C VAL A 306 -1.92 -9.15 4.85
N LEU A 307 -0.96 -8.57 4.14
CA LEU A 307 -0.47 -7.21 4.35
C LEU A 307 -1.13 -6.30 3.30
N ALA A 308 -2.03 -5.44 3.77
CA ALA A 308 -2.84 -4.57 2.94
C ALA A 308 -2.47 -3.10 3.17
N GLY A 309 -1.72 -2.52 2.23
CA GLY A 309 -1.29 -1.13 2.31
C GLY A 309 -2.48 -0.16 2.37
N GLN A 310 -2.40 0.83 3.26
CA GLN A 310 -3.38 1.91 3.43
C GLN A 310 -2.66 3.24 3.21
N THR A 311 -3.09 4.02 2.22
CA THR A 311 -2.50 5.32 1.89
C THR A 311 -3.56 6.32 1.43
N LEU A 312 -3.31 7.60 1.68
CA LEU A 312 -4.05 8.73 1.11
C LEU A 312 -3.53 9.15 -0.27
N ASP A 313 -2.38 8.63 -0.69
CA ASP A 313 -1.79 8.85 -2.00
C ASP A 313 -2.50 7.98 -3.05
N ARG A 314 -2.96 8.62 -4.13
CA ARG A 314 -3.72 7.95 -5.19
C ARG A 314 -2.82 7.14 -6.13
N ASP A 315 -1.62 7.62 -6.39
CA ASP A 315 -0.70 7.00 -7.35
C ASP A 315 -0.07 5.75 -6.71
N LEU A 316 0.28 5.83 -5.42
CA LEU A 316 0.69 4.63 -4.66
C LEU A 316 -0.45 3.63 -4.54
N ALA A 317 -1.67 4.09 -4.23
CA ALA A 317 -2.82 3.19 -4.15
C ALA A 317 -3.10 2.48 -5.47
N GLU A 318 -2.97 3.19 -6.59
CA GLU A 318 -3.08 2.61 -7.92
C GLU A 318 -1.99 1.58 -8.16
N THR A 319 -0.73 1.90 -7.87
CA THR A 319 0.40 0.96 -8.01
C THR A 319 0.13 -0.33 -7.23
N LEU A 320 -0.32 -0.22 -5.98
CA LEU A 320 -0.67 -1.36 -5.15
C LEU A 320 -1.85 -2.16 -5.72
N SER A 321 -2.84 -1.49 -6.32
CA SER A 321 -3.97 -2.14 -6.98
C SER A 321 -3.53 -2.91 -8.23
N GLN A 322 -2.57 -2.40 -8.99
CA GLN A 322 -2.02 -3.12 -10.15
C GLN A 322 -1.20 -4.35 -9.73
N ARG A 323 -0.66 -4.37 -8.50
CA ARG A 323 -0.04 -5.54 -7.83
C ARG A 323 -1.05 -6.40 -7.05
N HIS A 324 -2.34 -6.17 -7.27
CA HIS A 324 -3.44 -6.98 -6.74
C HIS A 324 -4.04 -7.85 -7.85
N ALA A 325 -3.19 -8.63 -8.53
CA ALA A 325 -3.59 -9.54 -9.60
C ALA A 325 -3.12 -10.97 -9.30
N TYR A 326 -4.03 -11.94 -9.33
CA TYR A 326 -3.67 -13.35 -9.18
C TYR A 326 -3.34 -13.95 -10.54
N HIS A 327 -2.21 -14.64 -10.60
CA HIS A 327 -1.77 -15.33 -11.80
C HIS A 327 -1.58 -16.80 -11.49
N VAL A 328 -2.25 -17.66 -12.26
CA VAL A 328 -2.01 -19.09 -12.32
C VAL A 328 -1.63 -19.42 -13.75
N HIS A 329 -0.48 -20.05 -13.93
CA HIS A 329 0.05 -20.40 -15.24
C HIS A 329 0.13 -21.92 -15.37
N ALA A 330 -0.33 -22.43 -16.51
CA ALA A 330 -0.02 -23.78 -16.99
C ALA A 330 0.60 -23.63 -18.39
N GLY A 331 1.66 -24.40 -18.65
CA GLY A 331 2.41 -24.32 -19.91
C GLY A 331 3.06 -25.64 -20.25
N VAL A 332 3.40 -25.79 -21.54
CA VAL A 332 3.99 -27.01 -22.10
C VAL A 332 5.30 -26.62 -22.79
N GLU A 333 6.41 -27.21 -22.38
CA GLU A 333 7.67 -27.07 -23.13
C GLU A 333 7.70 -28.05 -24.32
N GLY A 334 8.18 -27.58 -25.48
CA GLY A 334 8.34 -28.44 -26.65
C GLY A 334 9.40 -29.52 -26.40
N GLY A 335 9.07 -30.78 -26.66
CA GLY A 335 9.94 -31.92 -26.41
C GLY A 335 9.81 -32.54 -25.01
N ASP A 336 8.87 -32.05 -24.18
CA ASP A 336 8.60 -32.62 -22.86
C ASP A 336 8.04 -34.06 -22.97
N PRO A 337 8.65 -35.07 -22.32
CA PRO A 337 8.13 -36.44 -22.26
C PRO A 337 6.70 -36.55 -21.69
N GLN A 338 6.29 -35.59 -20.84
CA GLN A 338 4.97 -35.51 -20.20
C GLN A 338 4.01 -34.57 -20.94
N ARG A 339 4.28 -34.28 -22.22
CA ARG A 339 3.50 -33.34 -23.03
C ARG A 339 1.99 -33.56 -22.96
N GLU A 340 1.52 -34.81 -23.09
CA GLU A 340 0.08 -35.10 -23.06
C GLU A 340 -0.57 -34.78 -21.70
N GLU A 341 0.13 -35.05 -20.60
CA GLU A 341 -0.34 -34.72 -19.26
C GLU A 341 -0.37 -33.20 -19.05
N ARG A 342 0.69 -32.48 -19.45
CA ARG A 342 0.70 -31.01 -19.33
C ARG A 342 -0.32 -30.32 -20.23
N ILE A 343 -0.63 -30.89 -21.41
CA ILE A 343 -1.73 -30.40 -22.26
C ILE A 343 -3.07 -30.61 -21.53
N LYS A 344 -3.29 -31.77 -20.90
CA LYS A 344 -4.50 -32.02 -20.11
C LYS A 344 -4.61 -31.07 -18.92
N GLU A 345 -3.51 -30.78 -18.23
CA GLU A 345 -3.47 -29.79 -17.13
C GLU A 345 -3.79 -28.37 -17.64
N MET A 346 -3.21 -27.97 -18.77
CA MET A 346 -3.47 -26.67 -19.39
C MET A 346 -4.94 -26.52 -19.78
N VAL A 347 -5.50 -27.52 -20.47
CA VAL A 347 -6.93 -27.56 -20.84
C VAL A 347 -7.80 -27.57 -19.59
N GLY A 348 -7.45 -28.37 -18.59
CA GLY A 348 -8.13 -28.42 -17.30
C GLY A 348 -8.17 -27.05 -16.63
N LEU A 349 -7.04 -26.33 -16.61
CA LEU A 349 -6.97 -24.98 -16.06
C LEU A 349 -7.86 -24.00 -16.83
N MET A 350 -7.86 -24.04 -18.17
CA MET A 350 -8.69 -23.16 -19.02
C MET A 350 -10.20 -23.29 -18.75
N PHE A 351 -10.65 -24.49 -18.39
CA PHE A 351 -12.07 -24.76 -18.07
C PHE A 351 -12.35 -24.78 -16.56
N SER A 352 -11.34 -24.56 -15.72
CA SER A 352 -11.48 -24.47 -14.28
C SER A 352 -11.88 -23.05 -13.83
N LYS A 353 -12.25 -22.94 -12.56
CA LYS A 353 -12.39 -21.65 -11.85
C LYS A 353 -11.31 -21.57 -10.78
N PRO A 354 -10.05 -21.25 -11.15
CA PRO A 354 -8.91 -21.37 -10.24
C PRO A 354 -8.97 -20.42 -9.04
N PHE A 355 -9.86 -19.41 -9.08
CA PHE A 355 -10.03 -18.39 -8.05
C PHE A 355 -11.44 -18.39 -7.43
N ALA A 356 -12.19 -19.50 -7.53
CA ALA A 356 -13.58 -19.55 -7.06
C ALA A 356 -13.72 -19.21 -5.56
N ASP A 357 -12.74 -19.61 -4.75
CA ASP A 357 -12.74 -19.37 -3.31
C ASP A 357 -12.41 -17.90 -3.00
N GLU A 358 -11.43 -17.32 -3.70
CA GLU A 358 -11.09 -15.89 -3.63
C GLU A 358 -12.30 -15.03 -4.02
N GLU A 359 -12.97 -15.35 -5.14
CA GLU A 359 -14.17 -14.66 -5.60
C GLU A 359 -15.34 -14.78 -4.61
N ALA A 360 -15.51 -15.95 -3.99
CA ALA A 360 -16.55 -16.16 -2.96
C ALA A 360 -16.29 -15.30 -1.71
N ARG A 361 -15.04 -15.24 -1.24
CA ARG A 361 -14.64 -14.36 -0.13
C ARG A 361 -14.83 -12.89 -0.49
N GLY A 362 -14.38 -12.48 -1.67
CA GLY A 362 -14.54 -11.11 -2.18
C GLY A 362 -16.01 -10.69 -2.34
N ARG A 363 -16.92 -11.60 -2.68
CA ARG A 363 -18.37 -11.31 -2.71
C ARG A 363 -18.93 -11.04 -1.32
N ARG A 364 -18.61 -11.88 -0.33
CA ARG A 364 -19.11 -11.74 1.04
C ARG A 364 -18.78 -10.38 1.65
N ILE A 365 -17.51 -9.96 1.55
CA ILE A 365 -17.09 -8.68 2.13
C ILE A 365 -17.68 -7.47 1.38
N ARG A 366 -17.90 -7.58 0.06
CA ARG A 366 -18.54 -6.52 -0.73
C ARG A 366 -20.00 -6.31 -0.32
N GLU A 367 -20.73 -7.37 0.04
CA GLU A 367 -22.09 -7.25 0.60
C GLU A 367 -22.06 -6.52 1.94
N GLN A 368 -21.10 -6.85 2.82
CA GLN A 368 -20.93 -6.13 4.09
C GLN A 368 -20.55 -4.66 3.88
N LEU A 369 -19.67 -4.37 2.92
CA LEU A 369 -19.29 -3.01 2.57
C LEU A 369 -20.47 -2.22 2.02
N ALA A 370 -21.35 -2.83 1.23
CA ALA A 370 -22.56 -2.20 0.72
C ALA A 370 -23.55 -1.84 1.84
N ASP A 371 -23.77 -2.75 2.80
CA ASP A 371 -24.59 -2.48 4.00
C ASP A 371 -24.01 -1.31 4.81
N PHE A 372 -22.70 -1.35 5.08
CA PHE A 372 -22.00 -0.28 5.77
C PHE A 372 -22.10 1.07 5.04
N ALA A 373 -21.89 1.07 3.71
CA ALA A 373 -21.98 2.26 2.88
C ALA A 373 -23.39 2.89 2.93
N GLY A 374 -24.43 2.06 2.96
CA GLY A 374 -25.82 2.51 3.12
C GLY A 374 -26.03 3.27 4.43
N GLN A 375 -25.52 2.73 5.54
CA GLN A 375 -25.60 3.36 6.85
C GLN A 375 -24.76 4.65 6.94
N LEU A 376 -23.53 4.61 6.43
CA LEU A 376 -22.66 5.78 6.33
C LEU A 376 -23.32 6.92 5.55
N ALA A 377 -23.91 6.60 4.39
CA ALA A 377 -24.62 7.58 3.56
C ALA A 377 -25.80 8.21 4.29
N GLN A 378 -26.55 7.43 5.07
CA GLN A 378 -27.66 7.95 5.87
C GLN A 378 -27.17 8.93 6.94
N SER A 379 -26.11 8.60 7.67
CA SER A 379 -25.52 9.50 8.67
C SER A 379 -24.97 10.80 8.04
N CYS A 380 -24.30 10.71 6.90
CA CYS A 380 -23.83 11.88 6.16
C CYS A 380 -24.98 12.79 5.73
N LYS A 381 -26.06 12.25 5.16
CA LYS A 381 -27.25 13.02 4.78
C LYS A 381 -27.91 13.72 5.96
N GLN A 382 -28.02 13.05 7.10
CA GLN A 382 -28.58 13.62 8.32
C GLN A 382 -27.72 14.79 8.83
N ALA A 383 -26.39 14.66 8.81
CA ALA A 383 -25.48 15.71 9.20
C ALA A 383 -25.60 16.95 8.30
N SER A 384 -25.56 16.78 6.97
CA SER A 384 -25.75 17.87 6.01
C SER A 384 -27.10 18.59 6.19
N ALA A 385 -28.20 17.84 6.36
CA ALA A 385 -29.51 18.42 6.60
C ALA A 385 -29.59 19.22 7.92
N SER A 386 -28.87 18.78 8.95
CA SER A 386 -28.80 19.46 10.24
C SER A 386 -28.02 20.76 10.12
N ASN A 387 -26.86 20.73 9.44
CA ASN A 387 -26.04 21.91 9.20
C ASN A 387 -26.78 22.97 8.37
N ALA A 388 -27.57 22.56 7.36
CA ALA A 388 -28.42 23.46 6.58
C ALA A 388 -29.50 24.15 7.43
N LYS A 389 -30.12 23.43 8.37
CA LYS A 389 -31.11 23.99 9.30
C LYS A 389 -30.46 25.00 10.25
N THR A 390 -29.29 24.70 10.79
CA THR A 390 -28.53 25.61 11.68
C THR A 390 -28.13 26.89 10.94
N ALA A 391 -27.65 26.76 9.69
CA ALA A 391 -27.32 27.91 8.85
C ALA A 391 -28.55 28.79 8.52
N ALA A 392 -29.74 28.19 8.36
CA ALA A 392 -30.98 28.91 8.09
C ALA A 392 -31.61 29.58 9.32
N THR A 393 -31.31 29.10 10.54
CA THR A 393 -31.92 29.58 11.79
C THR A 393 -31.05 30.58 12.56
N GLY A 394 -29.75 30.67 12.26
CA GLY A 394 -28.86 31.70 12.83
C GLY A 394 -28.53 31.54 14.32
N GLU A 395 -28.92 30.42 14.95
CA GLU A 395 -28.58 30.13 16.35
C GLU A 395 -27.16 29.53 16.46
N PRO A 396 -26.23 30.14 17.23
CA PRO A 396 -24.92 29.56 17.46
C PRO A 396 -25.03 28.35 18.40
N GLN A 397 -24.38 27.24 18.03
CA GLN A 397 -24.25 26.08 18.90
C GLN A 397 -23.37 26.45 20.12
N GLY A 398 -23.98 26.46 21.30
CA GLY A 398 -23.28 26.57 22.57
C GLY A 398 -22.37 25.35 22.78
N HIS A 399 -21.12 25.62 23.13
CA HIS A 399 -20.07 24.64 23.41
C HIS A 399 -20.39 23.71 24.58
#